data_AF-A0A4Q3L9P0-F1
#
_entry.id   AF-A0A4Q3L9P0-F1
#
_cell.length_a   1.000
_cell.length_b   1.000
_cell.length_c   1.000
_cell.angle_alpha   90.00
_cell.angle_beta   90.00
_cell.angle_gamma   90.00
#
_symmetry.space_group_name_H-M   'P 1'
#
loop_
_entity.id
_entity.type
_entity.pdbx_description
1 polymer ?
#
loop_
_entity_poly.entity_id
_entity_poly.type
_entity_poly.pdbx_seq_one_letter_code
_entity_poly.pdbx_strand_id
1 'polypeptide(L)'
;MRIAFVSCVFTALYPQQPVWDWIAAQQPDHLLLLGDSTYFDIDSASHPRDMPDWAFAQHIHQRYAELIAQPQFAALVGAMPPGTVHAIWDDHDFLWDGATGGDLNMRIVHGGKMRLATACLEAFRAALQQQLAAGSFPADAGDPALWDMNQPPLATPSVQLEPDLWLHLSDGRTHRTSTFLVPESKRTIFGGAQKTAFAQAFAHAPQAVHLWATGSTMAGYQRYAKDVAWLMGLASHQRVLMLSGDIHRNALDAFTNGPDRFPLHEATSSGGAIKDAVVAGAMRQNFGIVDVGPQQVDISLFSQNQLELPRTIFRQNWLP
;
A
#
# COMPACT_ATOMS: atom_id res chain seq x y z
N MET A 1 15.31 5.80 -12.46
CA MET A 1 14.88 4.78 -11.49
C MET A 1 13.55 4.21 -11.93
N ARG A 2 13.43 2.89 -11.97
CA ARG A 2 12.22 2.15 -12.31
C ARG A 2 11.60 1.54 -11.07
N ILE A 3 10.30 1.76 -10.90
CA ILE A 3 9.55 1.31 -9.71
C ILE A 3 8.32 0.55 -10.19
N ALA A 4 8.21 -0.72 -9.80
CA ALA A 4 6.99 -1.48 -9.99
C ALA A 4 6.06 -1.32 -8.79
N PHE A 5 4.75 -1.34 -9.02
CA PHE A 5 3.76 -1.30 -7.96
C PHE A 5 2.53 -2.15 -8.29
N VAL A 6 1.94 -2.75 -7.25
CA VAL A 6 0.80 -3.66 -7.36
C VAL A 6 0.02 -3.71 -6.03
N SER A 7 -1.28 -3.99 -6.10
CA SER A 7 -2.14 -4.21 -4.95
C SER A 7 -3.14 -5.35 -5.22
N CYS A 8 -3.86 -5.78 -4.19
CA CYS A 8 -4.99 -6.72 -4.30
C CYS A 8 -4.55 -8.06 -4.93
N VAL A 9 -3.75 -8.79 -4.16
CA VAL A 9 -3.24 -10.12 -4.47
C VAL A 9 -3.83 -11.11 -3.48
N PHE A 10 -4.47 -12.16 -3.97
CA PHE A 10 -5.07 -13.16 -3.10
C PHE A 10 -4.52 -14.57 -3.35
N THR A 11 -3.35 -14.86 -2.79
CA THR A 11 -2.60 -16.09 -3.03
C THR A 11 -3.31 -17.37 -2.62
N ALA A 12 -4.04 -17.36 -1.50
CA ALA A 12 -4.80 -18.50 -1.03
C ALA A 12 -5.79 -19.03 -2.08
N LEU A 13 -6.48 -18.10 -2.78
CA LEU A 13 -7.54 -18.42 -3.73
C LEU A 13 -7.02 -18.48 -5.18
N TYR A 14 -5.99 -17.69 -5.49
CA TYR A 14 -5.43 -17.54 -6.83
C TYR A 14 -3.92 -17.84 -6.83
N PRO A 15 -3.52 -19.12 -6.82
CA PRO A 15 -2.11 -19.51 -6.76
C PRO A 15 -1.33 -19.23 -8.06
N GLN A 16 -2.04 -19.07 -9.18
CA GLN A 16 -1.44 -18.72 -10.47
C GLN A 16 -1.30 -17.19 -10.59
N GLN A 17 -0.08 -16.68 -10.43
CA GLN A 17 0.20 -15.24 -10.35
C GLN A 17 1.30 -14.84 -11.35
N PRO A 18 1.06 -14.96 -12.66
CA PRO A 18 2.05 -14.60 -13.68
C PRO A 18 2.43 -13.11 -13.65
N VAL A 19 1.66 -12.28 -12.95
CA VAL A 19 1.98 -10.87 -12.69
C VAL A 19 3.39 -10.67 -12.13
N TRP A 20 3.88 -11.58 -11.29
CA TRP A 20 5.23 -11.47 -10.72
C TRP A 20 6.32 -11.67 -11.77
N ASP A 21 6.16 -12.63 -12.68
CA ASP A 21 7.10 -12.83 -13.78
C ASP A 21 7.09 -11.64 -14.75
N TRP A 22 5.91 -11.05 -14.99
CA TRP A 22 5.78 -9.86 -15.83
C TRP A 22 6.44 -8.65 -15.19
N ILE A 23 6.27 -8.45 -13.89
CA ILE A 23 6.98 -7.41 -13.14
C ILE A 23 8.49 -7.66 -13.19
N ALA A 24 8.94 -8.89 -12.95
CA ALA A 24 10.36 -9.27 -13.03
C ALA A 24 10.97 -8.93 -14.40
N ALA A 25 10.22 -9.18 -15.49
CA ALA A 25 10.64 -8.86 -16.84
C ALA A 25 10.82 -7.35 -17.10
N GLN A 26 10.18 -6.47 -16.31
CA GLN A 26 10.40 -5.03 -16.39
C GLN A 26 11.70 -4.57 -15.72
N GLN A 27 12.36 -5.44 -14.96
CA GLN A 27 13.60 -5.18 -14.21
C GLN A 27 13.49 -3.93 -13.31
N PRO A 28 12.56 -3.92 -12.34
CA PRO A 28 12.40 -2.76 -11.46
C PRO A 28 13.57 -2.65 -10.47
N ASP A 29 13.97 -1.40 -10.18
CA ASP A 29 14.89 -1.09 -9.08
C ASP A 29 14.19 -1.28 -7.73
N HIS A 30 12.89 -0.96 -7.66
CA HIS A 30 12.04 -1.09 -6.46
C HIS A 30 10.67 -1.73 -6.77
N LEU A 31 10.13 -2.47 -5.80
CA LEU A 31 8.79 -3.04 -5.84
C LEU A 31 7.96 -2.50 -4.68
N LEU A 32 6.76 -2.02 -4.96
CA LEU A 32 5.81 -1.52 -3.97
C LEU A 32 4.57 -2.41 -3.92
N LEU A 33 4.30 -3.00 -2.76
CA LEU A 33 3.05 -3.65 -2.44
C LEU A 33 2.13 -2.63 -1.75
N LEU A 34 1.09 -2.21 -2.45
CA LEU A 34 0.24 -1.09 -2.04
C LEU A 34 -0.94 -1.51 -1.18
N GLY A 35 -0.85 -2.63 -0.45
CA GLY A 35 -1.96 -3.12 0.37
C GLY A 35 -2.84 -4.14 -0.34
N ASP A 36 -3.68 -4.79 0.45
CA ASP A 36 -4.33 -6.05 0.09
C ASP A 36 -3.32 -7.03 -0.53
N SER A 37 -2.13 -7.10 0.06
CA SER A 37 -1.12 -8.10 -0.30
C SER A 37 -1.61 -9.50 0.05
N THR A 38 -2.58 -9.57 0.95
CA THR A 38 -3.39 -10.74 1.26
C THR A 38 -4.78 -10.30 1.73
N TYR A 39 -5.69 -11.27 1.93
CA TYR A 39 -7.06 -11.05 2.40
C TYR A 39 -7.34 -11.91 3.63
N PHE A 40 -7.80 -11.28 4.71
CA PHE A 40 -8.12 -11.97 5.97
C PHE A 40 -9.59 -12.39 6.10
N ASP A 41 -10.49 -11.65 5.46
CA ASP A 41 -11.93 -11.75 5.64
C ASP A 41 -12.66 -12.46 4.50
N ILE A 42 -11.92 -12.89 3.48
CA ILE A 42 -12.42 -13.68 2.37
C ILE A 42 -11.86 -15.11 2.46
N ASP A 43 -12.67 -16.09 2.06
CA ASP A 43 -12.28 -17.52 2.06
C ASP A 43 -11.76 -18.00 3.43
N SER A 44 -12.51 -17.65 4.48
CA SER A 44 -12.24 -18.04 5.86
C SER A 44 -13.47 -18.69 6.50
N ALA A 45 -13.25 -19.73 7.31
CA ALA A 45 -14.35 -20.46 7.97
C ALA A 45 -15.06 -19.63 9.06
N SER A 46 -14.38 -18.61 9.59
CA SER A 46 -14.94 -17.65 10.54
C SER A 46 -14.44 -16.28 10.15
N HIS A 47 -15.32 -15.28 10.22
CA HIS A 47 -14.92 -13.92 9.89
C HIS A 47 -13.87 -13.40 10.91
N PRO A 48 -12.82 -12.67 10.50
CA PRO A 48 -11.78 -12.15 11.41
C PRO A 48 -12.29 -11.37 12.62
N ARG A 49 -13.40 -10.65 12.42
CA ARG A 49 -14.13 -9.95 13.50
C ARG A 49 -14.47 -10.88 14.67
N ASP A 50 -14.86 -12.12 14.37
CA ASP A 50 -15.38 -13.10 15.35
C ASP A 50 -14.29 -14.05 15.87
N MET A 51 -13.13 -14.08 15.23
CA MET A 51 -12.00 -14.90 15.70
C MET A 51 -11.49 -14.39 17.07
N PRO A 52 -11.14 -15.26 18.03
CA PRO A 52 -10.30 -14.85 19.15
C PRO A 52 -8.90 -14.48 18.65
N ASP A 53 -8.16 -13.67 19.42
CA ASP A 53 -6.84 -13.14 19.02
C ASP A 53 -5.86 -14.24 18.56
N TRP A 54 -5.84 -15.40 19.23
CA TRP A 54 -5.00 -16.53 18.83
C TRP A 54 -5.35 -17.08 17.44
N ALA A 55 -6.65 -17.30 17.18
CA ALA A 55 -7.10 -17.79 15.88
C ALA A 55 -6.87 -16.74 14.78
N PHE A 56 -7.04 -15.45 15.11
CA PHE A 56 -6.71 -14.37 14.20
C PHE A 56 -5.21 -14.31 13.88
N ALA A 57 -4.34 -14.45 14.87
CA ALA A 57 -2.89 -14.50 14.67
C ALA A 57 -2.48 -15.66 13.75
N GLN A 58 -3.03 -16.86 14.00
CA GLN A 58 -2.83 -18.03 13.12
C GLN A 58 -3.28 -17.75 11.69
N HIS A 59 -4.46 -17.14 11.55
CA HIS A 59 -5.02 -16.82 10.25
C HIS A 59 -4.14 -15.83 9.47
N ILE A 60 -3.78 -14.68 10.05
CA ILE A 60 -2.98 -13.67 9.33
C ILE A 60 -1.55 -14.16 9.05
N HIS A 61 -0.96 -14.92 9.97
CA HIS A 61 0.37 -15.52 9.77
C HIS A 61 0.37 -16.47 8.58
N GLN A 62 -0.62 -17.37 8.51
CA GLN A 62 -0.77 -18.29 7.39
C GLN A 62 -0.93 -17.54 6.06
N ARG A 63 -1.74 -16.48 6.03
CA ARG A 63 -1.98 -15.67 4.83
C ARG A 63 -0.71 -15.01 4.29
N TYR A 64 0.13 -14.46 5.16
CA TYR A 64 1.45 -13.96 4.76
C TYR A 64 2.40 -15.09 4.35
N ALA A 65 2.39 -16.22 5.07
CA ALA A 65 3.22 -17.38 4.73
C ALA A 65 2.89 -17.93 3.34
N GLU A 66 1.61 -17.92 2.93
CA GLU A 66 1.16 -18.30 1.60
C GLU A 66 1.73 -17.37 0.52
N LEU A 67 1.70 -16.05 0.73
CA LEU A 67 2.32 -15.09 -0.19
C LEU A 67 3.84 -15.28 -0.27
N ILE A 68 4.51 -15.41 0.87
CA ILE A 68 5.97 -15.65 0.95
C ILE A 68 6.34 -16.95 0.21
N ALA A 69 5.51 -17.98 0.30
CA ALA A 69 5.70 -19.25 -0.39
C ALA A 69 5.30 -19.23 -1.88
N GLN A 70 4.71 -18.14 -2.38
CA GLN A 70 4.32 -18.03 -3.79
C GLN A 70 5.60 -18.02 -4.67
N PRO A 71 5.82 -19.01 -5.56
CA PRO A 71 7.13 -19.22 -6.17
C PRO A 71 7.64 -18.05 -7.03
N GLN A 72 6.75 -17.38 -7.78
CA GLN A 72 7.13 -16.29 -8.69
C GLN A 72 7.41 -15.01 -7.91
N PHE A 73 6.64 -14.72 -6.86
CA PHE A 73 6.88 -13.64 -5.92
C PHE A 73 8.20 -13.84 -5.18
N ALA A 74 8.42 -15.02 -4.61
CA ALA A 74 9.67 -15.36 -3.93
C ALA A 74 10.88 -15.25 -4.85
N ALA A 75 10.76 -15.72 -6.11
CA ALA A 75 11.83 -15.58 -7.10
C ALA A 75 12.12 -14.11 -7.45
N LEU A 76 11.08 -13.29 -7.64
CA LEU A 76 11.21 -11.85 -7.88
C LEU A 76 11.93 -11.17 -6.70
N VAL A 77 11.41 -11.34 -5.47
CA VAL A 77 11.98 -10.71 -4.27
C VAL A 77 13.42 -11.19 -4.03
N GLY A 78 13.69 -12.49 -4.21
CA GLY A 78 15.02 -13.08 -4.08
C GLY A 78 16.05 -12.55 -5.09
N ALA A 79 15.61 -12.08 -6.26
CA ALA A 79 16.47 -11.50 -7.28
C ALA A 79 16.71 -10.00 -7.09
N MET A 80 15.85 -9.30 -6.35
CA MET A 80 15.96 -7.86 -6.08
C MET A 80 16.93 -7.57 -4.92
N PRO A 81 17.69 -6.45 -4.93
CA PRO A 81 18.59 -6.12 -3.82
C PRO A 81 17.87 -5.98 -2.46
N PRO A 82 18.55 -6.26 -1.32
CA PRO A 82 17.99 -6.01 0.00
C PRO A 82 17.48 -4.58 0.18
N GLY A 83 16.30 -4.43 0.77
CA GLY A 83 15.71 -3.12 1.07
C GLY A 83 15.05 -2.40 -0.11
N THR A 84 14.88 -3.06 -1.27
CA THR A 84 14.21 -2.45 -2.42
C THR A 84 12.74 -2.85 -2.61
N VAL A 85 12.26 -3.81 -1.82
CA VAL A 85 10.84 -4.22 -1.79
C VAL A 85 10.16 -3.60 -0.57
N HIS A 86 9.10 -2.83 -0.81
CA HIS A 86 8.37 -2.08 0.20
C HIS A 86 6.91 -2.54 0.24
N ALA A 87 6.29 -2.50 1.42
CA ALA A 87 4.89 -2.88 1.58
C ALA A 87 4.16 -1.91 2.50
N ILE A 88 2.88 -1.68 2.22
CA ILE A 88 1.89 -1.09 3.12
C ILE A 88 0.66 -2.01 3.14
N TRP A 89 -0.31 -1.75 4.01
CA TRP A 89 -1.62 -2.42 3.98
C TRP A 89 -2.71 -1.58 3.32
N ASP A 90 -3.83 -2.23 3.03
CA ASP A 90 -5.16 -1.62 2.96
C ASP A 90 -6.13 -2.35 3.90
N ASP A 91 -7.44 -2.41 3.66
CA ASP A 91 -8.39 -3.00 4.63
C ASP A 91 -8.21 -4.50 4.81
N HIS A 92 -8.08 -5.25 3.72
CA HIS A 92 -8.17 -6.70 3.75
C HIS A 92 -6.95 -7.35 4.40
N ASP A 93 -5.82 -6.64 4.47
CA ASP A 93 -4.61 -7.00 5.22
C ASP A 93 -4.30 -6.09 6.43
N PHE A 94 -5.21 -5.17 6.78
CA PHE A 94 -5.25 -4.50 8.09
C PHE A 94 -6.09 -5.29 9.09
N LEU A 95 -7.33 -5.59 8.75
CA LEU A 95 -8.26 -6.36 9.60
C LEU A 95 -9.31 -7.09 8.77
N TRP A 96 -10.11 -6.34 7.99
CA TRP A 96 -11.19 -6.79 7.10
C TRP A 96 -11.73 -5.59 6.30
N ASP A 97 -12.54 -5.85 5.28
CA ASP A 97 -13.17 -4.85 4.40
C ASP A 97 -13.77 -3.67 5.18
N GLY A 98 -13.33 -2.46 4.84
CA GLY A 98 -13.84 -1.23 5.43
C GLY A 98 -13.49 -1.01 6.91
N ALA A 99 -12.60 -1.80 7.51
CA ALA A 99 -12.21 -1.60 8.90
C ALA A 99 -11.58 -0.22 9.14
N THR A 100 -11.98 0.41 10.26
CA THR A 100 -11.64 1.79 10.65
C THR A 100 -10.93 1.82 11.99
N GLY A 101 -9.59 1.82 11.99
CA GLY A 101 -8.78 1.77 13.21
C GLY A 101 -8.91 3.01 14.11
N GLY A 102 -9.42 4.13 13.57
CA GLY A 102 -9.62 5.38 14.31
C GLY A 102 -10.83 5.35 15.25
N ASP A 103 -11.75 4.40 15.10
CA ASP A 103 -12.96 4.33 15.91
C ASP A 103 -12.68 3.76 17.31
N LEU A 104 -13.20 4.41 18.35
CA LEU A 104 -12.93 4.02 19.74
C LEU A 104 -13.40 2.59 20.04
N ASN A 105 -14.59 2.21 19.57
CA ASN A 105 -15.10 0.86 19.77
C ASN A 105 -14.24 -0.19 19.05
N MET A 106 -13.74 0.12 17.86
CA MET A 106 -12.80 -0.75 17.14
C MET A 106 -11.52 -0.96 17.96
N ARG A 107 -10.97 0.11 18.54
CA ARG A 107 -9.77 0.01 19.39
C ARG A 107 -9.99 -0.78 20.67
N ILE A 108 -11.15 -0.63 21.31
CA ILE A 108 -11.47 -1.35 22.56
C ILE A 108 -11.70 -2.84 22.27
N VAL A 109 -12.50 -3.16 21.26
CA VAL A 109 -12.93 -4.55 20.98
C VAL A 109 -11.88 -5.31 20.19
N HIS A 110 -11.14 -4.64 19.31
CA HIS A 110 -10.23 -5.27 18.34
C HIS A 110 -8.79 -4.74 18.43
N GLY A 111 -8.42 -4.03 19.51
CA GLY A 111 -7.07 -3.52 19.71
C GLY A 111 -6.00 -4.62 19.70
N GLY A 112 -6.31 -5.80 20.24
CA GLY A 112 -5.42 -6.97 20.18
C GLY A 112 -5.15 -7.42 18.74
N LYS A 113 -6.19 -7.51 17.91
CA LYS A 113 -6.08 -7.83 16.48
C LYS A 113 -5.32 -6.77 15.69
N MET A 114 -5.59 -5.48 15.92
CA MET A 114 -4.85 -4.38 15.28
C MET A 114 -3.35 -4.48 15.58
N ARG A 115 -3.01 -4.80 16.83
CA ARG A 115 -1.62 -4.99 17.24
C ARG A 115 -0.97 -6.19 16.56
N LEU A 116 -1.67 -7.33 16.52
CA LEU A 116 -1.21 -8.54 15.84
C LEU A 116 -1.01 -8.30 14.34
N ALA A 117 -1.95 -7.63 13.68
CA ALA A 117 -1.83 -7.26 12.27
C ALA A 117 -0.63 -6.33 12.03
N THR A 118 -0.42 -5.35 12.91
CA THR A 118 0.75 -4.45 12.85
C THR A 118 2.06 -5.24 12.97
N ALA A 119 2.17 -6.10 13.99
CA ALA A 119 3.37 -6.91 14.21
C ALA A 119 3.64 -7.86 13.04
N CYS A 120 2.60 -8.46 12.46
CA CYS A 120 2.71 -9.37 11.33
C CYS A 120 3.16 -8.64 10.05
N LEU A 121 2.61 -7.45 9.76
CA LEU A 121 3.05 -6.63 8.63
C LEU A 121 4.50 -6.15 8.80
N GLU A 122 4.91 -5.74 10.01
CA GLU A 122 6.30 -5.36 10.27
C GLU A 122 7.26 -6.56 10.15
N ALA A 123 6.85 -7.74 10.61
CA ALA A 123 7.60 -8.97 10.40
C ALA A 123 7.71 -9.33 8.90
N PHE A 124 6.63 -9.14 8.13
CA PHE A 124 6.66 -9.33 6.68
C PHE A 124 7.60 -8.32 5.99
N ARG A 125 7.55 -7.04 6.36
CA ARG A 125 8.51 -6.03 5.88
C ARG A 125 9.96 -6.39 6.20
N ALA A 126 10.23 -6.87 7.41
CA ALA A 126 11.56 -7.34 7.80
C ALA A 126 12.01 -8.56 6.98
N ALA A 127 11.10 -9.47 6.65
CA ALA A 127 11.38 -10.58 5.75
C ALA A 127 11.69 -10.12 4.32
N LEU A 128 10.95 -9.14 3.79
CA LEU A 128 11.22 -8.54 2.47
C LEU A 128 12.59 -7.88 2.40
N GLN A 129 13.01 -7.17 3.45
CA GLN A 129 14.36 -6.58 3.54
C GLN A 129 15.47 -7.63 3.49
N GLN A 130 15.18 -8.84 3.94
CA GLN A 130 16.06 -10.01 3.90
C GLN A 130 15.81 -10.89 2.67
N GLN A 131 15.14 -10.38 1.65
CA GLN A 131 14.85 -11.08 0.39
C GLN A 131 14.14 -12.42 0.61
N LEU A 132 13.28 -12.50 1.64
CA LEU A 132 12.58 -13.71 2.07
C LEU A 132 13.52 -14.90 2.38
N ALA A 133 14.72 -14.62 2.90
CA ALA A 133 15.65 -15.64 3.34
C ALA A 133 14.99 -16.63 4.32
N ALA A 134 15.44 -17.89 4.31
CA ALA A 134 14.91 -18.91 5.22
C ALA A 134 15.01 -18.45 6.69
N GLY A 135 13.88 -18.43 7.40
CA GLY A 135 13.79 -17.97 8.78
C GLY A 135 13.68 -16.46 8.97
N SER A 136 13.54 -15.66 7.91
CA SER A 136 13.37 -14.20 8.01
C SER A 136 11.97 -13.75 8.44
N PHE A 137 10.99 -14.66 8.38
CA PHE A 137 9.62 -14.47 8.85
C PHE A 137 9.34 -15.44 10.01
N PRO A 138 8.54 -15.07 11.02
CA PRO A 138 8.17 -15.96 12.12
C PRO A 138 7.74 -17.35 11.64
N ALA A 139 8.28 -18.40 12.28
CA ALA A 139 8.02 -19.77 11.85
C ALA A 139 6.56 -20.20 12.09
N ASP A 140 5.93 -19.66 13.13
CA ASP A 140 4.54 -19.91 13.47
C ASP A 140 3.92 -18.70 14.18
N ALA A 141 2.59 -18.70 14.28
CA ALA A 141 1.83 -17.62 14.88
C ALA A 141 2.04 -17.43 16.39
N GLY A 142 2.71 -18.36 17.07
CA GLY A 142 3.09 -18.27 18.48
C GLY A 142 4.44 -17.59 18.72
N ASP A 143 5.13 -17.15 17.68
CA ASP A 143 6.39 -16.43 17.80
C ASP A 143 6.23 -15.20 18.72
N PRO A 144 7.07 -15.05 19.76
CA PRO A 144 6.97 -13.93 20.70
C PRO A 144 7.01 -12.54 20.06
N ALA A 145 7.65 -12.38 18.89
CA ALA A 145 7.70 -11.12 18.16
C ALA A 145 6.30 -10.65 17.70
N LEU A 146 5.38 -11.58 17.43
CA LEU A 146 4.00 -11.23 17.04
C LEU A 146 3.15 -10.82 18.25
N TRP A 147 3.54 -11.22 19.46
CA TRP A 147 2.75 -11.05 20.68
C TRP A 147 3.27 -9.97 21.62
N ASP A 148 4.20 -9.11 21.17
CA ASP A 148 4.68 -8.00 21.99
C ASP A 148 3.53 -7.04 22.33
N MET A 149 3.20 -6.95 23.62
CA MET A 149 2.15 -6.07 24.13
C MET A 149 2.46 -4.59 23.89
N ASN A 150 3.75 -4.25 23.71
CA ASN A 150 4.25 -2.89 23.46
C ASN A 150 4.57 -2.63 21.98
N GLN A 151 4.09 -3.47 21.06
CA GLN A 151 4.25 -3.29 19.62
C GLN A 151 3.99 -1.82 19.21
N PRO A 152 4.99 -1.13 18.64
CA PRO A 152 4.83 0.23 18.15
C PRO A 152 3.74 0.33 17.08
N PRO A 153 3.13 1.51 16.88
CA PRO A 153 2.30 1.76 15.71
C PRO A 153 3.04 1.41 14.41
N LEU A 154 2.29 1.06 13.36
CA LEU A 154 2.86 0.76 12.05
C LEU A 154 3.82 1.89 11.62
N ALA A 155 5.04 1.51 11.24
CA ALA A 155 6.01 2.48 10.75
C ALA A 155 5.54 3.05 9.41
N THR A 156 5.67 4.36 9.27
CA THR A 156 5.28 5.11 8.06
C THR A 156 6.48 5.90 7.54
N PRO A 157 7.54 5.20 7.09
CA PRO A 157 8.80 5.85 6.73
C PRO A 157 8.67 6.70 5.47
N SER A 158 9.48 7.76 5.42
CA SER A 158 9.85 8.45 4.18
C SER A 158 11.25 8.00 3.79
N VAL A 159 11.36 7.26 2.70
CA VAL A 159 12.61 6.68 2.20
C VAL A 159 13.13 7.56 1.07
N GLN A 160 14.36 8.04 1.20
CA GLN A 160 15.05 8.70 0.09
C GLN A 160 15.56 7.62 -0.86
N LEU A 161 15.00 7.55 -2.07
CA LEU A 161 15.42 6.58 -3.08
C LEU A 161 16.60 7.12 -3.91
N GLU A 162 16.55 8.42 -4.23
CA GLU A 162 17.61 9.18 -4.89
C GLU A 162 17.68 10.58 -4.25
N PRO A 163 18.74 11.39 -4.50
CA PRO A 163 18.83 12.75 -3.98
C PRO A 163 17.58 13.60 -4.20
N ASP A 164 16.87 13.40 -5.32
CA ASP A 164 15.70 14.13 -5.76
C ASP A 164 14.43 13.25 -5.90
N LEU A 165 14.39 12.07 -5.28
CA LEU A 165 13.25 11.16 -5.27
C LEU A 165 12.99 10.56 -3.89
N TRP A 166 11.78 10.76 -3.38
CA TRP A 166 11.35 10.26 -2.08
C TRP A 166 10.13 9.36 -2.21
N LEU A 167 10.08 8.30 -1.41
CA LEU A 167 8.95 7.39 -1.25
C LEU A 167 8.37 7.51 0.15
N HIS A 168 7.07 7.78 0.25
CA HIS A 168 6.34 7.88 1.51
C HIS A 168 5.41 6.68 1.65
N LEU A 169 5.69 5.80 2.62
CA LEU A 169 4.85 4.63 2.91
C LEU A 169 3.77 5.02 3.91
N SER A 170 2.54 5.21 3.42
CA SER A 170 1.42 5.68 4.26
C SER A 170 0.66 4.54 4.95
N ASP A 171 0.11 4.85 6.11
CA ASP A 171 -0.94 4.08 6.78
C ASP A 171 -2.26 4.85 6.63
N GLY A 172 -3.14 4.29 5.79
CA GLY A 172 -4.47 4.82 5.55
C GLY A 172 -5.57 4.23 6.43
N ARG A 173 -5.26 3.33 7.38
CA ARG A 173 -6.26 2.49 8.09
C ARG A 173 -6.25 2.64 9.61
N THR A 174 -5.09 2.68 10.29
CA THR A 174 -5.03 2.72 11.77
C THR A 174 -5.71 3.93 12.38
N HIS A 175 -5.68 5.06 11.68
CA HIS A 175 -6.29 6.30 12.14
C HIS A 175 -7.61 6.61 11.44
N ARG A 176 -8.00 5.80 10.44
CA ARG A 176 -9.23 6.00 9.67
C ARG A 176 -10.45 5.88 10.57
N THR A 177 -11.23 6.94 10.67
CA THR A 177 -12.53 6.95 11.35
C THR A 177 -13.63 6.48 10.41
N SER A 178 -14.69 5.88 10.93
CA SER A 178 -15.91 5.65 10.14
C SER A 178 -16.52 6.94 9.60
N THR A 179 -17.27 6.83 8.51
CA THR A 179 -17.99 7.97 7.91
C THR A 179 -19.46 8.01 8.34
N PHE A 180 -19.98 6.89 8.84
CA PHE A 180 -21.36 6.76 9.30
C PHE A 180 -21.53 7.46 10.65
N LEU A 181 -22.44 8.43 10.73
CA LEU A 181 -22.74 9.23 11.93
C LEU A 181 -21.55 10.00 12.54
N VAL A 182 -20.39 10.01 11.89
CA VAL A 182 -19.24 10.85 12.24
C VAL A 182 -19.27 12.13 11.39
N PRO A 183 -19.40 13.32 12.01
CA PRO A 183 -19.33 14.58 11.29
C PRO A 183 -18.01 14.73 10.54
N GLU A 184 -18.04 15.29 9.33
CA GLU A 184 -16.84 15.47 8.49
C GLU A 184 -15.70 16.20 9.22
N SER A 185 -16.03 17.17 10.08
CA SER A 185 -15.05 17.91 10.89
C SER A 185 -14.26 17.06 11.89
N LYS A 186 -14.75 15.85 12.19
CA LYS A 186 -14.11 14.87 13.09
C LYS A 186 -13.51 13.68 12.35
N ARG A 187 -13.75 13.57 11.04
CA ARG A 187 -13.21 12.48 10.24
C ARG A 187 -11.72 12.67 10.04
N THR A 188 -10.98 11.57 10.12
CA THR A 188 -9.57 11.55 9.75
C THR A 188 -9.21 10.20 9.16
N ILE A 189 -8.21 10.20 8.28
CA ILE A 189 -7.61 9.02 7.68
C ILE A 189 -6.17 8.81 8.15
N PHE A 190 -5.45 9.89 8.50
CA PHE A 190 -4.05 9.85 8.86
C PHE A 190 -3.77 10.26 10.30
N GLY A 191 -2.82 9.59 10.94
CA GLY A 191 -2.32 9.98 12.25
C GLY A 191 -1.52 11.28 12.21
N GLY A 192 -1.61 12.08 13.27
CA GLY A 192 -0.88 13.35 13.38
C GLY A 192 0.64 13.21 13.29
N ALA A 193 1.19 12.10 13.81
CA ALA A 193 2.62 11.78 13.72
C ALA A 193 3.07 11.55 12.27
N GLN A 194 2.33 10.71 11.50
CA GLN A 194 2.59 10.48 10.07
C GLN A 194 2.52 11.80 9.28
N LYS A 195 1.47 12.60 9.48
CA LYS A 195 1.32 13.89 8.78
C LYS A 195 2.50 14.82 9.06
N THR A 196 2.97 14.86 10.31
CA THR A 196 4.10 15.69 10.71
C THR A 196 5.39 15.19 10.07
N ALA A 197 5.68 13.90 10.15
CA ALA A 197 6.88 13.29 9.56
C ALA A 197 6.95 13.50 8.04
N PHE A 198 5.83 13.30 7.34
CA PHE A 198 5.77 13.54 5.90
C PHE A 198 5.96 15.02 5.57
N ALA A 199 5.25 15.93 6.25
CA ALA A 199 5.43 17.37 6.03
C ALA A 199 6.90 17.82 6.23
N GLN A 200 7.61 17.22 7.19
CA GLN A 200 9.04 17.46 7.38
C GLN A 200 9.89 16.94 6.20
N ALA A 201 9.62 15.74 5.70
CA ALA A 201 10.32 15.19 4.53
C ALA A 201 10.07 16.04 3.26
N PHE A 202 8.83 16.48 3.05
CA PHE A 202 8.46 17.42 2.00
C PHE A 202 9.19 18.76 2.12
N ALA A 203 9.27 19.33 3.33
CA ALA A 203 9.99 20.57 3.57
C ALA A 203 11.51 20.42 3.40
N HIS A 204 12.06 19.24 3.67
CA HIS A 204 13.48 18.94 3.53
C HIS A 204 13.92 18.87 2.05
N ALA A 205 13.07 18.34 1.17
CA ALA A 205 13.38 18.15 -0.24
C ALA A 205 12.31 18.75 -1.18
N PRO A 206 12.03 20.07 -1.13
CA PRO A 206 10.86 20.67 -1.77
C PRO A 206 10.87 20.63 -3.31
N GLN A 207 12.02 20.32 -3.92
CA GLN A 207 12.17 20.18 -5.37
C GLN A 207 12.18 18.72 -5.84
N ALA A 208 12.20 17.76 -4.92
CA ALA A 208 12.17 16.35 -5.25
C ALA A 208 10.82 15.94 -5.86
N VAL A 209 10.80 14.78 -6.50
CA VAL A 209 9.57 14.02 -6.75
C VAL A 209 9.25 13.23 -5.49
N HIS A 210 8.00 13.31 -5.07
CA HIS A 210 7.47 12.61 -3.91
C HIS A 210 6.45 11.58 -4.35
N LEU A 211 6.80 10.30 -4.19
CA LEU A 211 5.92 9.17 -4.40
C LEU A 211 5.15 8.89 -3.12
N TRP A 212 3.82 8.94 -3.19
CA TRP A 212 2.94 8.63 -2.06
C TRP A 212 2.33 7.24 -2.27
N ALA A 213 2.84 6.24 -1.55
CA ALA A 213 2.27 4.89 -1.58
C ALA A 213 1.07 4.80 -0.64
N THR A 214 -0.08 4.34 -1.15
CA THR A 214 -1.33 4.20 -0.38
C THR A 214 -2.19 3.02 -0.83
N GLY A 215 -2.90 2.40 0.11
CA GLY A 215 -3.93 1.40 -0.17
C GLY A 215 -5.09 1.96 -0.96
N SER A 216 -5.72 2.99 -0.44
CA SER A 216 -6.92 3.55 -1.06
C SER A 216 -6.62 4.69 -2.03
N THR A 217 -7.52 4.87 -2.99
CA THR A 217 -7.47 5.94 -3.98
C THR A 217 -7.82 7.32 -3.42
N MET A 218 -7.52 8.38 -4.17
CA MET A 218 -7.88 9.75 -3.77
C MET A 218 -9.40 9.92 -3.70
N ALA A 219 -10.15 9.23 -4.56
CA ALA A 219 -11.62 9.17 -4.48
C ALA A 219 -12.09 8.61 -3.12
N GLY A 220 -11.41 7.60 -2.57
CA GLY A 220 -11.66 7.11 -1.21
C GLY A 220 -11.36 8.15 -0.13
N TYR A 221 -10.35 8.99 -0.36
CA TYR A 221 -9.93 10.03 0.58
C TYR A 221 -10.90 11.23 0.64
N GLN A 222 -11.69 11.48 -0.41
CA GLN A 222 -12.60 12.65 -0.49
C GLN A 222 -13.57 12.75 0.69
N ARG A 223 -13.81 11.67 1.43
CA ARG A 223 -14.65 11.66 2.64
C ARG A 223 -14.00 12.30 3.88
N TYR A 224 -12.71 12.63 3.80
CA TYR A 224 -11.84 13.12 4.87
C TYR A 224 -11.27 14.51 4.52
N ALA A 225 -12.15 15.50 4.38
CA ALA A 225 -11.82 16.82 3.83
C ALA A 225 -10.58 17.51 4.44
N LYS A 226 -10.35 17.39 5.76
CA LYS A 226 -9.18 17.98 6.43
C LYS A 226 -7.86 17.35 6.00
N ASP A 227 -7.85 16.04 5.79
CA ASP A 227 -6.66 15.31 5.39
C ASP A 227 -6.40 15.47 3.89
N VAL A 228 -7.46 15.49 3.08
CA VAL A 228 -7.39 15.88 1.66
C VAL A 228 -6.85 17.29 1.49
N ALA A 229 -7.39 18.27 2.23
CA ALA A 229 -6.91 19.65 2.16
C ALA A 229 -5.44 19.78 2.56
N TRP A 230 -5.00 19.01 3.56
CA TRP A 230 -3.60 18.96 3.96
C TRP A 230 -2.70 18.37 2.86
N LEU A 231 -3.05 17.21 2.29
CA LEU A 231 -2.27 16.57 1.22
C LEU A 231 -2.22 17.45 -0.04
N MET A 232 -3.36 18.02 -0.43
CA MET A 232 -3.42 18.95 -1.55
C MET A 232 -2.64 20.24 -1.29
N GLY A 233 -2.55 20.68 -0.03
CA GLY A 233 -1.69 21.79 0.37
C GLY A 233 -0.21 21.52 0.08
N LEU A 234 0.27 20.32 0.42
CA LEU A 234 1.63 19.87 0.08
C LEU A 234 1.82 19.81 -1.45
N ALA A 235 0.93 19.09 -2.14
CA ALA A 235 1.03 18.87 -3.58
C ALA A 235 0.93 20.15 -4.43
N SER A 236 0.29 21.20 -3.91
CA SER A 236 0.09 22.45 -4.66
C SER A 236 1.40 23.16 -5.04
N HIS A 237 2.51 22.85 -4.36
CA HIS A 237 3.83 23.46 -4.58
C HIS A 237 4.95 22.43 -4.81
N GLN A 238 4.63 21.14 -4.80
CA GLN A 238 5.60 20.04 -4.80
C GLN A 238 5.15 18.95 -5.77
N ARG A 239 6.11 18.22 -6.32
CA ARG A 239 5.86 17.21 -7.35
C ARG A 239 5.38 15.91 -6.69
N VAL A 240 4.07 15.75 -6.53
CA VAL A 240 3.50 14.59 -5.87
C VAL A 240 2.83 13.65 -6.88
N LEU A 241 3.22 12.38 -6.83
CA LEU A 241 2.58 11.28 -7.53
C LEU A 241 2.13 10.24 -6.51
N MET A 242 0.82 10.05 -6.42
CA MET A 242 0.21 9.02 -5.61
C MET A 242 0.17 7.69 -6.37
N LEU A 243 0.63 6.62 -5.73
CA LEU A 243 0.57 5.25 -6.23
C LEU A 243 -0.44 4.50 -5.35
N SER A 244 -1.54 4.05 -5.96
CA SER A 244 -2.70 3.52 -5.22
C SER A 244 -3.22 2.15 -5.69
N GLY A 245 -4.04 1.52 -4.84
CA GLY A 245 -4.63 0.19 -5.02
C GLY A 245 -6.16 0.16 -4.91
N ASP A 246 -6.71 -0.81 -4.16
CA ASP A 246 -8.12 -0.94 -3.72
C ASP A 246 -9.18 -1.28 -4.80
N ILE A 247 -9.21 -0.59 -5.93
CA ILE A 247 -10.40 -0.56 -6.81
C ILE A 247 -10.48 -1.65 -7.90
N HIS A 248 -9.59 -2.65 -7.86
CA HIS A 248 -9.47 -3.79 -8.80
C HIS A 248 -9.39 -3.43 -10.30
N ARG A 249 -8.88 -2.23 -10.61
CA ARG A 249 -8.66 -1.77 -11.99
C ARG A 249 -7.51 -0.77 -12.05
N ASN A 250 -7.00 -0.55 -13.25
CA ASN A 250 -6.07 0.54 -13.52
C ASN A 250 -6.81 1.88 -13.67
N ALA A 251 -6.21 2.95 -13.17
CA ALA A 251 -6.72 4.30 -13.37
C ALA A 251 -5.58 5.33 -13.32
N LEU A 252 -5.78 6.45 -14.02
CA LEU A 252 -4.90 7.60 -13.96
C LEU A 252 -5.75 8.85 -13.70
N ASP A 253 -5.41 9.62 -12.68
CA ASP A 253 -6.16 10.83 -12.31
C ASP A 253 -5.19 11.98 -11.96
N ALA A 254 -5.72 13.20 -11.85
CA ALA A 254 -4.97 14.37 -11.43
C ALA A 254 -5.91 15.38 -10.74
N PHE A 255 -5.49 15.86 -9.58
CA PHE A 255 -6.27 16.78 -8.76
C PHE A 255 -5.50 18.09 -8.59
N THR A 256 -6.16 19.25 -8.74
CA THR A 256 -5.52 20.55 -8.55
C THR A 256 -6.39 21.51 -7.73
N ASN A 257 -5.74 22.40 -6.99
CA ASN A 257 -6.36 23.49 -6.25
C ASN A 257 -6.31 24.83 -7.01
N GLY A 258 -5.91 24.84 -8.28
CA GLY A 258 -5.91 26.04 -9.12
C GLY A 258 -4.99 25.94 -10.34
N PRO A 259 -5.11 26.87 -11.29
CA PRO A 259 -4.32 26.85 -12.53
C PRO A 259 -2.81 27.09 -12.29
N ASP A 260 -2.44 27.81 -11.24
CA ASP A 260 -1.04 28.15 -10.89
C ASP A 260 -0.46 27.23 -9.81
N ARG A 261 -0.97 26.00 -9.71
CA ARG A 261 -0.56 25.00 -8.71
C ARG A 261 -0.23 23.69 -9.40
N PHE A 262 0.75 22.97 -8.85
CA PHE A 262 1.04 21.62 -9.31
C PHE A 262 -0.15 20.71 -8.98
N PRO A 263 -0.55 19.83 -9.92
CA PRO A 263 -1.52 18.80 -9.62
C PRO A 263 -0.91 17.69 -8.75
N LEU A 264 -1.72 17.13 -7.86
CA LEU A 264 -1.50 15.79 -7.30
C LEU A 264 -1.86 14.78 -8.40
N HIS A 265 -0.88 14.13 -9.01
CA HIS A 265 -1.15 13.03 -9.94
C HIS A 265 -1.42 11.75 -9.16
N GLU A 266 -2.28 10.88 -9.68
CA GLU A 266 -2.53 9.55 -9.15
C GLU A 266 -2.39 8.50 -10.26
N ALA A 267 -1.68 7.42 -9.95
CA ALA A 267 -1.60 6.21 -10.73
C ALA A 267 -2.05 5.03 -9.88
N THR A 268 -3.18 4.44 -10.25
CA THR A 268 -3.77 3.31 -9.55
C THR A 268 -3.51 2.04 -10.35
N SER A 269 -2.91 1.03 -9.72
CA SER A 269 -2.84 -0.31 -10.29
C SER A 269 -3.26 -1.34 -9.25
N SER A 270 -4.47 -1.86 -9.45
CA SER A 270 -5.15 -2.69 -8.47
C SER A 270 -5.68 -3.97 -9.12
N GLY A 271 -5.50 -5.09 -8.42
CA GLY A 271 -5.95 -6.42 -8.84
C GLY A 271 -4.82 -7.21 -9.49
N GLY A 272 -3.71 -7.40 -8.77
CA GLY A 272 -2.56 -8.17 -9.25
C GLY A 272 -2.84 -9.66 -9.40
N ALA A 273 -3.69 -10.23 -8.53
CA ALA A 273 -4.11 -11.63 -8.63
C ALA A 273 -5.46 -11.82 -7.91
N ILE A 274 -6.53 -11.39 -8.57
CA ILE A 274 -7.88 -11.38 -8.00
C ILE A 274 -8.95 -11.32 -9.09
N LYS A 275 -10.23 -11.53 -8.76
CA LYS A 275 -11.34 -11.18 -9.66
C LYS A 275 -11.99 -9.85 -9.30
N ASP A 276 -12.78 -9.29 -10.22
CA ASP A 276 -13.51 -8.01 -10.07
C ASP A 276 -14.11 -7.78 -8.67
N ALA A 277 -14.86 -8.76 -8.19
CA ALA A 277 -15.54 -8.72 -6.89
C ALA A 277 -14.86 -9.67 -5.89
N VAL A 278 -13.53 -9.64 -5.86
CA VAL A 278 -12.64 -10.58 -5.18
C VAL A 278 -12.72 -12.01 -5.71
N VAL A 279 -13.90 -12.62 -5.63
CA VAL A 279 -14.15 -14.04 -5.94
C VAL A 279 -14.94 -14.28 -7.23
N ALA A 280 -15.57 -13.23 -7.76
CA ALA A 280 -16.47 -13.28 -8.92
C ALA A 280 -16.10 -12.24 -9.98
N GLY A 281 -16.48 -12.51 -11.22
CA GLY A 281 -16.15 -11.67 -12.38
C GLY A 281 -14.89 -12.13 -13.11
N ALA A 282 -14.33 -11.23 -13.92
CA ALA A 282 -13.14 -11.48 -14.71
C ALA A 282 -11.89 -11.49 -13.82
N MET A 283 -10.90 -12.31 -14.19
CA MET A 283 -9.59 -12.30 -13.55
C MET A 283 -8.85 -11.01 -13.89
N ARG A 284 -8.37 -10.33 -12.86
CA ARG A 284 -7.49 -9.17 -12.91
C ARG A 284 -6.07 -9.60 -12.63
N GLN A 285 -5.15 -9.03 -13.39
CA GLN A 285 -3.71 -9.28 -13.29
C GLN A 285 -2.98 -7.99 -13.66
N ASN A 286 -3.25 -6.96 -12.87
CA ASN A 286 -2.81 -5.60 -13.12
C ASN A 286 -1.51 -5.31 -12.36
N PHE A 287 -0.64 -4.51 -12.96
CA PHE A 287 0.52 -3.93 -12.29
C PHE A 287 0.89 -2.61 -12.96
N GLY A 288 1.60 -1.75 -12.23
CA GLY A 288 2.08 -0.48 -12.73
C GLY A 288 3.60 -0.38 -12.70
N ILE A 289 4.15 0.39 -13.64
CA ILE A 289 5.55 0.80 -13.69
C ILE A 289 5.61 2.32 -13.68
N VAL A 290 6.51 2.87 -12.86
CA VAL A 290 6.91 4.27 -12.88
C VAL A 290 8.40 4.36 -13.19
N ASP A 291 8.73 5.02 -14.28
CA ASP A 291 10.10 5.39 -14.64
C ASP A 291 10.33 6.86 -14.28
N VAL A 292 11.13 7.12 -13.25
CA VAL A 292 11.52 8.46 -12.82
C VAL A 292 12.87 8.82 -13.45
N GLY A 293 12.84 9.77 -14.37
CA GLY A 293 14.01 10.32 -15.04
C GLY A 293 14.36 11.75 -14.60
N PRO A 294 15.44 12.33 -15.16
CA PRO A 294 15.87 13.70 -14.82
C PRO A 294 14.89 14.77 -15.32
N GLN A 295 14.15 14.51 -16.41
CA GLN A 295 13.28 15.49 -17.05
C GLN A 295 11.79 15.19 -16.91
N GLN A 296 11.44 13.91 -16.74
CA GLN A 296 10.05 13.46 -16.72
C GLN A 296 9.86 12.24 -15.83
N VAL A 297 8.60 11.96 -15.52
CA VAL A 297 8.13 10.74 -14.87
C VAL A 297 7.18 10.05 -15.85
N ASP A 298 7.49 8.83 -16.24
CA ASP A 298 6.66 8.01 -17.13
C ASP A 298 5.92 6.95 -16.31
N ILE A 299 4.62 6.86 -16.51
CA ILE A 299 3.72 5.91 -15.85
C ILE A 299 3.18 4.97 -16.92
N SER A 300 3.27 3.67 -16.67
CA SER A 300 2.74 2.62 -17.53
C SER A 300 1.94 1.63 -16.69
N LEU A 301 0.63 1.56 -16.92
CA LEU A 301 -0.26 0.61 -16.25
C LEU A 301 -0.60 -0.54 -17.19
N PHE A 302 -0.47 -1.76 -16.69
CA PHE A 302 -0.65 -2.98 -17.45
C PHE A 302 -1.85 -3.77 -16.94
N SER A 303 -2.57 -4.41 -17.86
CA SER A 303 -3.60 -5.39 -17.58
C SER A 303 -3.27 -6.66 -18.36
N GLN A 304 -3.09 -7.79 -17.67
CA GLN A 304 -2.72 -9.07 -18.29
C GLN A 304 -1.47 -8.95 -19.19
N ASN A 305 -0.44 -8.25 -18.69
CA ASN A 305 0.81 -7.95 -19.39
C ASN A 305 0.67 -7.11 -20.69
N GLN A 306 -0.47 -6.49 -20.92
CA GLN A 306 -0.66 -5.53 -22.01
C GLN A 306 -0.68 -4.12 -21.44
N LEU A 307 0.07 -3.20 -22.06
CA LEU A 307 0.02 -1.79 -21.71
C LEU A 307 -1.41 -1.27 -21.95
N GLU A 308 -2.05 -0.79 -20.90
CA GLU A 308 -3.43 -0.31 -20.92
C GLU A 308 -3.48 1.21 -20.85
N LEU A 309 -2.77 1.82 -19.89
CA LEU A 309 -2.78 3.27 -19.65
C LEU A 309 -1.36 3.81 -19.49
N PRO A 310 -0.86 4.60 -20.45
CA PRO A 310 0.38 5.36 -20.29
C PRO A 310 0.13 6.83 -19.92
N ARG A 311 1.06 7.44 -19.18
CA ARG A 311 1.12 8.90 -18.96
C ARG A 311 2.56 9.34 -18.71
N THR A 312 2.99 10.40 -19.39
CA THR A 312 4.23 11.12 -19.07
C THR A 312 3.88 12.37 -18.26
N ILE A 313 4.74 12.77 -17.32
CA ILE A 313 4.64 14.02 -16.56
C ILE A 313 5.99 14.72 -16.60
N PHE A 314 6.05 15.93 -17.14
CA PHE A 314 7.30 16.70 -17.20
C PHE A 314 7.65 17.29 -15.84
N ARG A 315 8.88 17.09 -15.37
CA ARG A 315 9.33 17.59 -14.05
C ARG A 315 9.41 19.12 -13.99
N GLN A 316 9.61 19.80 -15.11
CA GLN A 316 9.75 21.27 -15.10
C GLN A 316 8.46 21.97 -14.63
N ASN A 317 7.30 21.52 -15.10
CA ASN A 317 6.00 22.14 -14.85
C ASN A 317 5.02 21.21 -14.11
N TRP A 318 5.38 19.93 -13.92
CA TRP A 318 4.55 18.89 -13.33
C TRP A 318 3.22 18.64 -14.07
N LEU A 319 3.22 18.89 -15.38
CA LEU A 319 2.08 18.67 -16.28
C LEU A 319 2.36 17.51 -17.24
N PRO A 320 1.30 16.86 -17.77
CA PRO A 320 1.45 15.87 -18.84
C PRO A 320 2.02 16.43 -20.14
#